data_AF-A0A6J4T691-F1
#
_entry.id   AF-A0A6J4T691-F1
#
_cell.length_a   1.000
_cell.length_b   1.000
_cell.length_c   1.000
_cell.angle_alpha   90.00
_cell.angle_beta   90.00
_cell.angle_gamma   90.00
#
_symmetry.space_group_name_H-M   'P 1'
#
loop_
_entity.id
_entity.type
_entity.pdbx_description
1 polymer ?
#
loop_
_entity_poly.entity_id
_entity_poly.type
_entity_poly.pdbx_seq_one_letter_code
_entity_poly.pdbx_strand_id
1 'polypeptide(L)'
;PGGARRVLLVPGDCPAIDPKEVDALVARAAGGGPSVVVVPDRHGTGTNALLLTPPDVMDPSFGPGSRRRHVEAAEAAGARVQVDEVPSLVLDVDTAADLEALRIALGGVHGNAAHTRGMLSRLGRL
;
A
#
# COMPACT_ATOMS: atom_id res chain seq x y z
N PRO A 1 14.08 13.18 22.22
CA PRO A 1 14.24 12.51 20.90
C PRO A 1 12.87 12.29 20.23
N GLY A 2 12.57 13.05 19.17
CA GLY A 2 11.23 13.16 18.56
C GLY A 2 11.18 12.69 17.11
N GLY A 3 11.59 11.44 16.84
CA GLY A 3 11.47 10.81 15.52
C GLY A 3 10.12 10.12 15.31
N ALA A 4 9.77 9.83 14.05
CA ALA A 4 8.61 8.99 13.74
C ALA A 4 8.82 7.58 14.33
N ARG A 5 7.77 6.99 14.92
CA ARG A 5 7.83 5.62 15.45
C ARG A 5 7.60 4.56 14.38
N ARG A 6 7.02 4.97 13.25
CA ARG A 6 6.58 4.12 12.14
C ARG A 6 6.66 4.93 10.85
N VAL A 7 6.89 4.24 9.74
CA VAL A 7 6.78 4.82 8.40
C VAL A 7 5.99 3.87 7.50
N LEU A 8 5.03 4.41 6.76
CA LEU A 8 4.31 3.70 5.73
C LEU A 8 4.79 4.21 4.37
N LEU A 9 5.33 3.31 3.55
CA LEU A 9 5.67 3.56 2.16
C LEU A 9 4.50 3.12 1.29
N VAL A 10 4.00 4.01 0.44
CA VAL A 10 2.92 3.77 -0.53
C VAL A 10 3.33 4.32 -1.90
N PRO A 11 2.72 3.84 -3.00
CA PRO A 11 2.93 4.41 -4.32
C PRO A 11 2.40 5.84 -4.38
N GLY A 12 3.02 6.68 -5.21
CA GLY A 12 2.64 8.10 -5.33
C GLY A 12 1.32 8.32 -6.07
N ASP A 13 0.81 7.28 -6.72
CA ASP A 13 -0.24 7.30 -7.72
C ASP A 13 -1.40 6.36 -7.36
N CYS A 14 -1.71 6.16 -6.07
CA CYS A 14 -2.89 5.39 -5.63
C CYS A 14 -4.14 6.30 -5.49
N PRO A 15 -4.95 6.53 -6.55
CA PRO A 15 -6.14 7.39 -6.45
C PRO A 15 -7.27 6.78 -5.61
N ALA A 16 -7.17 5.48 -5.30
CA ALA A 16 -8.17 4.73 -4.57
C ALA A 16 -7.89 4.63 -3.05
N ILE A 17 -6.78 5.19 -2.56
CA ILE A 17 -6.36 5.06 -1.15
C ILE A 17 -7.50 5.47 -0.19
N ASP A 18 -7.89 4.56 0.70
CA ASP A 18 -8.89 4.83 1.73
C ASP A 18 -8.17 5.18 3.05
N PRO A 19 -8.34 6.40 3.59
CA PRO A 19 -7.75 6.79 4.86
C PRO A 19 -8.08 5.83 6.02
N LYS A 20 -9.28 5.23 6.03
CA LYS A 20 -9.68 4.29 7.10
C LYS A 20 -8.88 2.99 7.04
N GLU A 21 -8.58 2.51 5.84
CA GLU A 21 -7.74 1.33 5.66
C GLU A 21 -6.29 1.61 6.06
N VAL A 22 -5.78 2.81 5.76
CA VAL A 22 -4.48 3.28 6.25
C VAL A 22 -4.44 3.34 7.77
N ASP A 23 -5.46 3.93 8.41
CA ASP A 23 -5.56 3.99 9.87
C ASP A 23 -5.58 2.59 10.49
N ALA A 24 -6.36 1.68 9.91
CA ALA A 24 -6.43 0.28 10.35
C ALA A 24 -5.09 -0.45 10.19
N LEU A 25 -4.38 -0.24 9.08
CA LEU A 25 -3.06 -0.81 8.82
C LEU A 25 -2.04 -0.32 9.85
N VAL A 26 -2.01 0.99 10.12
CA VAL A 26 -1.10 1.59 11.12
C VAL A 26 -1.42 1.09 12.53
N ALA A 27 -2.70 0.92 12.87
CA ALA A 27 -3.13 0.41 14.16
C ALA A 27 -2.69 -1.04 14.40
N ARG A 28 -2.68 -1.89 13.37
CA ARG A 28 -2.22 -3.29 13.46
C ARG A 28 -0.76 -3.41 13.87
N ALA A 29 0.09 -2.47 13.42
CA ALA A 29 1.50 -2.43 13.78
C ALA A 29 1.77 -1.87 15.20
N ALA A 30 0.75 -1.53 16.00
CA ALA A 30 0.90 -0.89 17.31
C ALA A 30 1.41 -1.81 18.45
N GLY A 31 1.89 -3.03 18.15
CA GLY A 31 2.46 -3.94 19.14
C GLY A 31 3.80 -3.47 19.74
N GLY A 32 4.20 -4.04 20.88
CA GLY A 32 5.35 -3.61 21.68
C GLY A 32 6.75 -3.98 21.17
N GLY A 33 6.95 -4.21 19.86
CA GLY A 33 8.26 -4.60 19.32
C GLY A 33 8.34 -4.42 17.79
N PRO A 34 9.52 -4.63 17.20
CA PRO A 34 9.72 -4.42 15.76
C PRO A 34 8.76 -5.26 14.91
N SER A 35 8.18 -4.63 13.90
CA SER A 35 7.22 -5.24 12.98
C SER A 35 7.30 -4.64 11.59
N VAL A 36 7.00 -5.48 10.60
CA VAL A 36 6.91 -5.11 9.20
C VAL A 36 5.61 -5.65 8.64
N VAL A 37 4.81 -4.79 8.00
CA VAL A 37 3.62 -5.21 7.25
C VAL A 37 3.87 -5.00 5.77
N VAL A 38 3.75 -6.07 4.99
CA VAL A 38 3.92 -6.10 3.54
C VAL A 38 2.53 -6.17 2.90
N VAL A 39 2.17 -5.17 2.11
CA VAL A 39 0.99 -5.22 1.25
C VAL A 39 1.44 -5.63 -0.15
N PRO A 40 1.06 -6.82 -0.65
CA PRO A 40 1.49 -7.29 -1.95
C PRO A 40 0.90 -6.46 -3.09
N ASP A 41 1.56 -6.49 -4.24
CA ASP A 41 0.97 -5.98 -5.49
C ASP A 41 -0.13 -6.92 -6.01
N ARG A 42 -0.86 -6.48 -7.04
CA ARG A 42 -1.89 -7.29 -7.73
C ARG A 42 -1.38 -8.64 -8.27
N HIS A 43 -0.08 -8.75 -8.52
CA HIS A 43 0.55 -9.96 -9.04
C HIS A 43 1.05 -10.90 -7.93
N GLY A 44 0.97 -10.50 -6.66
CA GLY A 44 1.34 -11.27 -5.49
C GLY A 44 2.84 -11.47 -5.28
N THR A 45 3.69 -10.84 -6.11
CA THR A 45 5.15 -11.03 -6.10
C THR A 45 5.91 -9.76 -5.73
N GLY A 46 5.36 -8.60 -6.04
CA GLY A 46 5.85 -7.30 -5.62
C GLY A 46 5.20 -6.82 -4.32
N THR A 47 5.54 -5.59 -3.93
CA THR A 47 5.05 -4.95 -2.70
C THR A 47 4.53 -3.58 -3.07
N ASN A 48 3.24 -3.35 -2.88
CA ASN A 48 2.62 -2.08 -3.17
C ASN A 48 2.70 -1.11 -1.98
N ALA A 49 2.57 -1.62 -0.75
CA ALA A 49 2.81 -0.82 0.45
C ALA A 49 3.66 -1.57 1.48
N LEU A 50 4.43 -0.83 2.27
CA LEU A 50 5.32 -1.38 3.29
C LEU A 50 5.25 -0.52 4.55
N LEU A 51 4.80 -1.09 5.66
CA LEU A 51 4.78 -0.44 6.97
C LEU A 51 5.94 -0.95 7.82
N LEU A 52 6.80 -0.04 8.26
CA LEU A 52 7.97 -0.35 9.09
C LEU A 52 7.79 0.21 10.50
N THR A 53 8.07 -0.63 11.50
CA THR A 53 8.11 -0.28 12.93
C THR A 53 9.33 -0.92 13.57
N PRO A 54 10.31 -0.18 14.11
CA PRO A 54 10.57 1.24 13.84
C PRO A 54 10.92 1.52 12.36
N PRO A 55 11.04 2.79 11.93
CA PRO A 55 11.32 3.12 10.52
C PRO A 55 12.63 2.57 9.96
N ASP A 56 13.59 2.26 10.83
CA ASP A 56 14.93 1.77 10.52
C ASP A 56 15.08 0.25 10.74
N VAL A 57 13.97 -0.48 10.91
CA VAL A 57 13.99 -1.93 11.16
C VAL A 57 14.62 -2.74 10.03
N MET A 58 14.52 -2.25 8.78
CA MET A 58 15.16 -2.84 7.61
C MET A 58 15.20 -1.83 6.46
N ASP A 59 16.09 -2.04 5.49
CA ASP A 59 16.12 -1.26 4.25
C ASP A 59 15.10 -1.79 3.23
N PRO A 60 14.18 -0.96 2.70
CA PRO A 60 13.25 -1.36 1.65
C PRO A 60 13.95 -1.79 0.35
N SER A 61 13.39 -2.79 -0.32
CA SER A 61 13.93 -3.37 -1.56
C SER A 61 12.82 -3.65 -2.58
N PHE A 62 12.26 -2.59 -3.16
CA PHE A 62 11.18 -2.64 -4.16
C PHE A 62 11.64 -3.20 -5.52
N GLY A 63 10.67 -3.58 -6.34
CA GLY A 63 10.87 -4.17 -7.68
C GLY A 63 10.41 -5.62 -7.79
N PRO A 64 10.73 -6.32 -8.89
CA PRO A 64 10.30 -7.70 -9.11
C PRO A 64 10.70 -8.64 -7.96
N GLY A 65 9.73 -9.38 -7.43
CA GLY A 65 9.97 -10.29 -6.30
C GLY A 65 10.22 -9.60 -4.96
N SER A 66 9.94 -8.30 -4.84
CA SER A 66 10.17 -7.53 -3.61
C SER A 66 9.44 -8.10 -2.40
N ARG A 67 8.26 -8.72 -2.58
CA ARG A 67 7.52 -9.32 -1.46
C ARG A 67 8.39 -10.29 -0.67
N ARG A 68 9.04 -11.22 -1.37
CA ARG A 68 9.90 -12.24 -0.74
C ARG A 68 11.09 -11.57 -0.06
N ARG A 69 11.77 -10.65 -0.74
CA ARG A 69 12.92 -9.91 -0.18
C ARG A 69 12.54 -9.14 1.08
N HIS A 70 11.37 -8.50 1.11
CA HIS A 70 10.89 -7.78 2.29
C HIS A 70 10.58 -8.71 3.46
N VAL A 71 9.95 -9.86 3.20
CA VAL A 71 9.70 -10.88 4.24
C VAL A 71 11.02 -11.40 4.81
N GLU A 72 11.95 -11.83 3.95
CA GLU A 72 13.26 -12.36 4.37
C GLU A 72 14.08 -11.33 5.16
N ALA A 73 14.09 -10.07 4.72
CA ALA A 73 14.82 -9.00 5.41
C ALA A 73 14.21 -8.66 6.79
N ALA A 74 12.88 -8.65 6.89
CA ALA A 74 12.20 -8.40 8.16
C ALA A 74 12.40 -9.56 9.16
N GLU A 75 12.38 -10.81 8.68
CA GLU A 75 12.72 -11.98 9.50
C GLU A 75 14.19 -11.93 9.97
N ALA A 76 15.12 -11.58 9.09
CA ALA A 76 16.53 -11.43 9.44
C ALA A 76 16.78 -10.31 10.46
N ALA A 77 15.95 -9.27 10.46
CA ALA A 77 15.97 -8.18 11.45
C ALA A 77 15.29 -8.56 12.79
N GLY A 78 14.74 -9.77 12.92
CA GLY A 78 14.00 -10.20 14.10
C GLY A 78 12.66 -9.50 14.28
N ALA A 79 12.12 -8.90 13.21
CA ALA A 79 10.83 -8.23 13.23
C ALA A 79 9.69 -9.23 13.03
N ARG A 80 8.53 -8.94 13.61
CA ARG A 80 7.31 -9.68 13.26
C ARG A 80 6.85 -9.28 11.87
N VAL A 81 6.70 -10.25 10.98
CA VAL A 81 6.27 -10.02 9.61
C VAL A 81 4.79 -10.37 9.46
N GLN A 82 4.05 -9.50 8.78
CA GLN A 82 2.68 -9.73 8.39
C GLN A 82 2.51 -9.40 6.92
N VAL A 83 1.78 -10.24 6.18
CA VAL A 83 1.37 -9.95 4.80
C VAL A 83 -0.13 -9.69 4.83
N ASP A 84 -0.52 -8.45 4.53
CA ASP A 84 -1.91 -8.01 4.58
C ASP A 84 -2.39 -7.58 3.20
N GLU A 85 -3.61 -7.95 2.85
CA GLU A 85 -4.29 -7.42 1.67
C GLU A 85 -5.07 -6.17 2.07
N VAL A 86 -4.72 -5.03 1.47
CA VAL A 86 -5.40 -3.75 1.69
C VAL A 86 -5.93 -3.27 0.34
N PRO A 87 -7.24 -3.48 0.05
CA PRO A 87 -7.79 -3.27 -1.30
C PRO A 87 -7.48 -1.92 -1.92
N SER A 88 -7.56 -0.82 -1.14
CA SER A 88 -7.25 0.53 -1.65
C SER A 88 -5.77 0.74 -1.99
N LEU A 89 -4.90 -0.14 -1.53
CA LEU A 89 -3.45 -0.15 -1.74
C LEU A 89 -3.00 -1.34 -2.59
N VAL A 90 -3.87 -2.07 -3.30
CA VAL A 90 -3.45 -3.16 -4.21
C VAL A 90 -3.28 -2.68 -5.66
N LEU A 91 -3.94 -1.59 -6.03
CA LEU A 91 -3.90 -1.00 -7.37
C LEU A 91 -2.92 0.19 -7.39
N ASP A 92 -1.73 0.00 -7.95
CA ASP A 92 -1.08 1.09 -8.71
C ASP A 92 -1.85 1.29 -10.01
N VAL A 93 -1.83 2.50 -10.56
CA VAL A 93 -2.50 2.81 -11.82
C VAL A 93 -1.45 3.28 -12.82
N ASP A 94 -0.54 2.37 -13.16
CA ASP A 94 0.59 2.66 -14.05
C ASP A 94 0.27 2.45 -15.54
N THR A 95 -0.74 1.63 -15.87
CA THR A 95 -1.07 1.30 -17.27
C THR A 95 -2.55 1.55 -17.61
N ALA A 96 -2.87 1.61 -18.91
CA ALA A 96 -4.26 1.72 -19.36
C ALA A 96 -5.15 0.55 -18.88
N ALA A 97 -4.56 -0.63 -18.70
CA ALA A 97 -5.25 -1.78 -18.09
C ALA A 97 -5.54 -1.54 -16.61
N ASP A 98 -4.66 -0.84 -15.91
CA ASP A 98 -4.82 -0.52 -14.48
C ASP A 98 -5.86 0.57 -14.27
N LEU A 99 -6.00 1.51 -15.21
CA LEU A 99 -7.07 2.49 -15.21
C LEU A 99 -8.45 1.83 -15.40
N GLU A 100 -8.54 0.80 -16.25
CA GLU A 100 -9.77 0.02 -16.44
C GLU A 100 -10.09 -0.83 -15.21
N ALA A 101 -9.07 -1.46 -14.58
CA ALA A 101 -9.23 -2.17 -13.31
C ALA A 101 -9.70 -1.24 -12.18
N LEU A 102 -9.13 -0.03 -12.09
CA LEU A 102 -9.59 1.03 -11.18
C LEU A 102 -11.04 1.42 -11.49
N ARG A 103 -11.40 1.62 -12.76
CA ARG A 103 -12.76 2.01 -13.17
C ARG A 103 -13.80 0.96 -12.75
N ILE A 104 -13.47 -0.33 -12.89
CA ILE A 104 -14.30 -1.45 -12.45
C ILE A 104 -14.43 -1.45 -10.92
N ALA A 105 -13.31 -1.33 -10.19
CA ALA A 105 -13.30 -1.29 -8.73
C ALA A 105 -14.12 -0.11 -8.17
N LEU A 106 -13.97 1.09 -8.74
CA LEU A 106 -14.72 2.29 -8.35
C LEU A 106 -16.20 2.23 -8.77
N GLY A 107 -16.55 1.47 -9.81
CA GLY A 107 -17.94 1.24 -10.22
C GLY A 107 -18.75 0.42 -9.21
N GLY A 108 -18.08 -0.41 -8.40
CA GLY A 108 -18.68 -1.16 -7.29
C GLY A 108 -18.86 -0.35 -6.01
N VAL A 109 -18.07 0.72 -5.81
CA VAL A 109 -18.08 1.54 -4.58
C VAL A 109 -19.01 2.74 -4.77
N HIS A 110 -20.31 2.52 -4.66
CA HIS A 110 -21.28 3.60 -4.51
C HIS A 110 -21.18 4.20 -3.09
N GLY A 111 -20.14 5.01 -2.85
CA GLY A 111 -20.01 5.81 -1.63
C GLY A 111 -18.63 6.45 -1.44
N ASN A 112 -18.57 7.77 -1.62
CA ASN A 112 -17.54 8.70 -1.11
C ASN A 112 -16.17 8.89 -1.79
N ALA A 113 -16.07 8.74 -3.12
CA ALA A 113 -14.99 9.38 -3.90
C ALA A 113 -15.56 10.41 -4.90
N ALA A 114 -16.05 11.54 -4.39
CA ALA A 114 -16.58 12.63 -5.23
C ALA A 114 -15.47 13.39 -5.99
N HIS A 115 -14.24 13.45 -5.45
CA HIS A 115 -13.14 14.19 -6.06
C HIS A 115 -12.55 13.50 -7.31
N THR A 116 -12.42 12.17 -7.33
CA THR A 116 -11.86 11.41 -8.46
C THR A 116 -12.80 11.38 -9.68
N ARG A 117 -14.13 11.42 -9.46
CA ARG A 117 -15.12 11.51 -10.55
C ARG A 117 -15.03 12.81 -11.36
N GLY A 118 -14.60 13.90 -10.74
CA GLY A 118 -14.45 15.20 -11.41
C GLY A 118 -13.28 15.26 -12.40
N MET A 119 -12.22 14.49 -12.19
CA MET A 119 -11.07 14.44 -13.10
C MET A 119 -11.31 13.50 -14.28
N LEU A 120 -11.97 12.36 -14.08
CA LEU A 120 -12.28 11.41 -15.16
C LEU A 120 -13.24 12.00 -16.21
N SER A 121 -14.16 12.87 -15.80
CA SER A 121 -15.08 13.56 -16.72
C SER A 121 -14.39 14.63 -17.60
N ARG A 122 -13.16 15.04 -17.28
CA ARG A 122 -12.34 15.94 -18.10
C ARG A 122 -11.43 15.21 -19.08
N LEU A 123 -11.06 13.96 -18.81
CA LEU A 123 -10.17 13.17 -19.67
C LEU A 123 -10.91 12.43 -20.79
N GLY A 124 -12.22 12.17 -20.65
CA GLY A 124 -13.06 11.59 -21.72
C GLY A 124 -13.48 12.56 -22.83
N ARG A 125 -12.86 13.74 -22.94
CA ARG A 125 -13.12 14.74 -24.00
C ARG A 125 -11.87 15.14 -24.78
N LEU A 126 -10.77 14.40 -24.61
CA LEU A 126 -9.62 14.41 -25.52
C LEU A 126 -9.64 13.12 -26.33
#